data_AF-A0A0W0SSL8-F1
#
_entry.id   AF-A0A0W0SSL8-F1
#
_cell.length_a   1.000
_cell.length_b   1.000
_cell.length_c   1.000
_cell.angle_alpha   90.00
_cell.angle_beta   90.00
_cell.angle_gamma   90.00
#
_symmetry.space_group_name_H-M   'P 1'
#
loop_
_entity.id
_entity.type
_entity.pdbx_description
1 polymer ?
#
loop_
_entity_poly.entity_id
_entity_poly.type
_entity_poly.pdbx_seq_one_letter_code
_entity_poly.pdbx_strand_id
1 'polypeptide(L)'
;MARMNRDRGAASGILESIDKSYSGGKIDFSAAKAVLRKYQGAENVQEILAKHAYLLTVMASLLEAAREDGVVPSSEFLWLKPIDRRLWYMLNCVGRQTPFAEVAGPFAHWRAEKVMGRRSLVPMIDEAIKALEIAVKEVKLTPKELQELEP
;
A
#
# COMPACT_ATOMS: atom_id res chain seq x y z
N MET A 1 -0.81 2.39 -12.68
CA MET A 1 -1.04 3.30 -13.83
C MET A 1 -0.85 2.60 -15.18
N ALA A 2 0.38 2.20 -15.57
CA ALA A 2 0.60 1.54 -16.87
C ALA A 2 -0.22 0.24 -17.03
N ARG A 3 -0.20 -0.66 -16.03
CA ARG A 3 -1.01 -1.89 -16.00
C ARG A 3 -2.51 -1.64 -16.11
N MET A 4 -3.04 -0.64 -15.39
CA MET A 4 -4.45 -0.25 -15.50
C MET A 4 -4.85 0.22 -16.91
N ASN A 5 -3.88 0.72 -17.68
CA ASN A 5 -4.05 1.14 -19.07
C ASN A 5 -3.54 0.08 -20.06
N ARG A 6 -3.38 -1.17 -19.62
CA ARG A 6 -2.95 -2.35 -20.39
C ARG A 6 -1.60 -2.20 -21.08
N ASP A 7 -0.75 -1.29 -20.60
CA ASP A 7 0.61 -1.06 -21.10
C ASP A 7 1.62 -1.86 -20.26
N ARG A 8 1.66 -3.17 -20.50
CA ARG A 8 2.52 -4.10 -19.76
C ARG A 8 3.99 -3.86 -20.03
N GLY A 9 4.36 -3.54 -21.28
CA GLY A 9 5.73 -3.25 -21.67
C GLY A 9 6.32 -2.08 -20.89
N ALA A 10 5.58 -0.98 -20.75
CA ALA A 10 6.03 0.16 -19.96
C ALA A 10 6.15 -0.17 -18.46
N ALA A 11 5.24 -0.98 -17.91
CA ALA A 11 5.30 -1.39 -16.52
C ALA A 11 6.54 -2.27 -16.22
N SER A 12 6.76 -3.32 -17.03
CA SER A 12 7.90 -4.22 -16.88
C SER A 12 9.23 -3.48 -17.10
N GLY A 13 9.30 -2.60 -18.09
CA GLY A 13 10.50 -1.79 -18.35
C GLY A 13 10.89 -0.89 -17.17
N ILE A 14 9.92 -0.33 -16.43
CA ILE A 14 10.20 0.43 -15.20
C ILE A 14 10.77 -0.49 -14.11
N LEU A 15 10.13 -1.64 -13.87
CA LEU A 15 10.55 -2.56 -12.82
C LEU A 15 11.96 -3.08 -13.09
N GLU A 16 12.25 -3.52 -14.31
CA GLU A 16 13.59 -3.97 -14.71
C GLU A 16 14.65 -2.87 -14.58
N SER A 17 14.32 -1.63 -14.93
CA SER A 17 15.23 -0.50 -14.77
C SER A 17 15.55 -0.23 -13.31
N ILE A 18 14.54 -0.30 -12.44
CA ILE A 18 14.71 -0.10 -11.00
C ILE A 18 15.54 -1.25 -10.41
N ASP A 19 15.22 -2.50 -10.75
CA ASP A 19 15.95 -3.69 -10.28
C ASP A 19 17.45 -3.61 -10.63
N LYS A 20 17.78 -3.25 -11.88
CA LYS A 20 19.16 -3.05 -12.33
C LYS A 20 19.84 -1.93 -11.54
N SER A 21 19.17 -0.78 -11.39
CA SER A 21 19.73 0.36 -10.64
C SER A 21 19.95 0.06 -9.15
N TYR A 22 19.06 -0.72 -8.53
CA TYR A 22 19.21 -1.16 -7.14
C TYR A 22 20.43 -2.06 -6.98
N SER A 23 20.63 -3.02 -7.89
CA SER A 23 21.83 -3.88 -7.89
C SER A 23 23.13 -3.10 -8.10
N GLY A 24 23.07 -1.99 -8.84
CA GLY A 24 24.18 -1.06 -9.05
C GLY A 24 24.46 -0.10 -7.88
N GLY A 25 23.73 -0.21 -6.76
CA GLY A 25 23.95 0.57 -5.53
C GLY A 25 23.30 1.95 -5.49
N LYS A 26 22.74 2.46 -6.59
CA LYS A 26 21.98 3.71 -6.62
C LYS A 26 20.73 3.55 -7.44
N ILE A 27 19.58 3.55 -6.76
CA ILE A 27 18.30 3.45 -7.46
C ILE A 27 18.02 4.70 -8.29
N ASP A 28 17.56 4.45 -9.51
CA ASP A 28 17.03 5.48 -10.39
C ASP A 28 15.54 5.27 -10.67
N PHE A 29 14.72 6.22 -10.21
CA PHE A 29 13.29 6.26 -10.47
C PHE A 29 12.92 7.07 -11.74
N SER A 30 13.91 7.62 -12.45
CA SER A 30 13.67 8.48 -13.62
C SER A 30 12.91 7.78 -14.74
N ALA A 31 13.10 6.46 -14.90
CA ALA A 31 12.40 5.62 -15.87
C ALA A 31 10.87 5.71 -15.73
N ALA A 32 10.35 5.96 -14.53
CA ALA A 32 8.92 6.08 -14.28
C ALA A 32 8.32 7.42 -14.76
N LYS A 33 9.14 8.47 -14.95
CA LYS A 33 8.65 9.84 -15.22
C LYS A 33 7.85 9.93 -16.53
N ALA A 34 8.29 9.26 -17.59
CA ALA A 34 7.62 9.29 -18.89
C ALA A 34 6.23 8.64 -18.81
N VAL A 35 6.15 7.48 -18.16
CA VAL A 35 4.90 6.73 -17.96
C VAL A 35 3.95 7.46 -17.02
N LEU A 36 4.48 8.09 -15.97
CA LEU A 36 3.69 8.93 -15.06
C LEU A 36 3.05 10.09 -15.84
N ARG A 37 3.83 10.83 -16.63
CA ARG A 37 3.29 11.93 -17.45
C ARG A 37 2.22 11.47 -18.44
N LYS A 38 2.40 10.28 -19.03
CA LYS A 38 1.45 9.70 -20.00
C LYS A 38 0.11 9.33 -19.36
N TYR A 39 0.11 8.74 -18.16
CA TYR A 39 -1.10 8.15 -17.56
C TYR A 39 -1.64 8.88 -16.33
N GLN A 40 -0.96 9.89 -15.80
CA GLN A 40 -1.44 10.64 -14.63
C GLN A 40 -2.84 11.24 -14.86
N GLY A 41 -3.13 11.71 -16.07
CA GLY A 41 -4.44 12.29 -16.44
C GLY A 41 -5.46 11.28 -16.97
N ALA A 42 -5.14 9.98 -16.99
CA ALA A 42 -6.07 8.97 -17.46
C ALA A 42 -7.29 8.89 -16.53
N GLU A 43 -8.49 8.72 -17.11
CA GLU A 43 -9.77 8.75 -16.37
C GLU A 43 -9.79 7.77 -15.20
N ASN A 44 -9.42 6.51 -15.45
CA ASN A 44 -9.33 5.46 -14.43
C ASN A 44 -8.33 5.78 -13.30
N VAL A 45 -7.27 6.53 -13.58
CA VAL A 45 -6.29 6.97 -12.58
C VAL A 45 -6.86 8.15 -11.78
N GLN A 46 -7.46 9.13 -12.45
CA GLN A 46 -8.07 10.30 -11.81
C GLN A 46 -9.23 9.90 -10.89
N GLU A 47 -10.02 8.89 -11.26
CA GLU A 47 -11.10 8.36 -10.42
C GLU A 47 -10.56 7.84 -9.07
N ILE A 48 -9.46 7.08 -9.09
CA ILE A 48 -8.82 6.58 -7.87
C ILE A 48 -8.26 7.76 -7.04
N LEU A 49 -7.62 8.73 -7.69
CA LEU A 49 -7.09 9.91 -7.01
C LEU A 49 -8.21 10.77 -6.36
N ALA A 50 -9.40 10.80 -6.95
CA ALA A 50 -10.54 11.52 -6.39
C ALA A 50 -11.16 10.81 -5.18
N LYS A 51 -11.06 9.48 -5.11
CA LYS A 51 -11.67 8.64 -4.07
C LYS A 51 -10.82 8.44 -2.81
N HIS A 52 -9.55 8.81 -2.85
CA HIS A 52 -8.60 8.57 -1.75
C HIS A 52 -7.83 9.84 -1.34
N ALA A 53 -7.71 10.07 -0.04
CA ALA A 53 -7.10 11.27 0.52
C ALA A 53 -5.59 11.16 0.76
N TYR A 54 -5.09 9.96 1.04
CA TYR A 54 -3.71 9.75 1.48
C TYR A 54 -2.89 8.99 0.44
N LEU A 55 -1.57 9.22 0.44
CA LEU A 55 -0.65 8.55 -0.47
C LEU A 55 -0.75 7.02 -0.38
N LEU A 56 -0.76 6.48 0.84
CA LEU A 56 -0.83 5.02 1.05
C LEU A 56 -2.14 4.42 0.54
N THR A 57 -3.27 5.13 0.70
CA THR A 57 -4.58 4.65 0.24
C THR A 57 -4.70 4.73 -1.28
N VAL A 58 -4.18 5.82 -1.88
CA VAL A 58 -4.04 5.94 -3.34
C VAL A 58 -3.17 4.81 -3.91
N MET A 59 -1.98 4.58 -3.34
CA MET A 59 -1.07 3.54 -3.82
C MET A 59 -1.68 2.14 -3.69
N ALA A 60 -2.41 1.87 -2.60
CA ALA A 60 -3.13 0.62 -2.42
C ALA A 60 -4.22 0.40 -3.49
N SER A 61 -5.05 1.41 -3.76
CA SER A 61 -6.09 1.34 -4.79
C SER A 61 -5.52 1.27 -6.21
N LEU A 62 -4.42 1.97 -6.49
CA LEU A 62 -3.71 1.86 -7.78
C LEU A 62 -3.16 0.45 -7.99
N LEU A 63 -2.66 -0.22 -6.94
CA LEU A 63 -2.21 -1.60 -7.01
C LEU A 63 -3.38 -2.58 -7.18
N GLU A 64 -4.47 -2.37 -6.44
CA GLU A 64 -5.69 -3.17 -6.58
C GLU A 64 -6.23 -3.10 -8.01
N ALA A 65 -6.41 -1.90 -8.57
CA ALA A 65 -6.86 -1.72 -9.95
C ALA A 65 -5.86 -2.24 -10.99
N ALA A 66 -4.54 -2.18 -10.71
CA ALA A 66 -3.54 -2.76 -11.58
C ALA A 66 -3.62 -4.29 -11.65
N ARG A 67 -4.11 -4.95 -10.60
CA ARG A 67 -4.25 -6.41 -10.53
C ARG A 67 -5.44 -6.94 -11.35
N GLU A 68 -6.37 -6.09 -11.75
CA GLU A 68 -7.46 -6.45 -12.66
C GLU A 68 -6.97 -6.76 -14.10
N ASP A 69 -5.84 -6.20 -14.52
CA ASP A 69 -5.19 -6.55 -15.81
C ASP A 69 -4.43 -7.89 -15.73
N GLY A 70 -4.04 -8.32 -14.53
CA GLY A 70 -3.30 -9.55 -14.30
C GLY A 70 -2.43 -9.48 -13.05
N VAL A 71 -1.61 -10.50 -12.83
CA VAL A 71 -0.80 -10.60 -11.60
C VAL A 71 0.21 -9.44 -11.53
N VAL A 72 0.25 -8.79 -10.35
CA VAL A 72 1.25 -7.78 -9.95
C VAL A 72 1.71 -8.17 -8.52
N PRO A 73 2.65 -9.12 -8.41
CA PRO A 73 3.08 -9.67 -7.14
C PRO A 73 4.04 -8.71 -6.44
N SER A 74 4.08 -8.74 -5.11
CA SER A 74 5.04 -7.91 -4.34
C SER A 74 6.49 -8.32 -4.52
N SER A 75 6.76 -9.50 -5.08
CA SER A 75 8.10 -9.97 -5.44
C SER A 75 8.78 -9.09 -6.50
N GLU A 76 8.02 -8.38 -7.34
CA GLU A 76 8.57 -7.48 -8.38
C GLU A 76 9.11 -6.16 -7.82
N PHE A 77 8.91 -5.88 -6.53
CA PHE A 77 9.38 -4.65 -5.91
C PHE A 77 10.01 -4.90 -4.54
N LEU A 78 10.75 -6.01 -4.38
CA LEU A 78 11.48 -6.35 -3.14
C LEU A 78 12.43 -5.25 -2.67
N TRP A 79 13.03 -4.52 -3.61
CA TRP A 79 13.88 -3.34 -3.34
C TRP A 79 13.17 -2.26 -2.51
N LEU A 80 11.84 -2.26 -2.49
CA LEU A 80 11.06 -1.28 -1.72
C LEU A 80 11.13 -1.52 -0.21
N LYS A 81 11.27 -2.78 0.24
CA LYS A 81 11.31 -3.12 1.68
C LYS A 81 12.37 -2.33 2.46
N PRO A 82 13.65 -2.27 2.04
CA PRO A 82 14.67 -1.51 2.76
C PRO A 82 14.52 0.02 2.62
N ILE A 83 13.80 0.52 1.62
CA ILE A 83 13.66 1.96 1.35
C ILE A 83 12.48 2.56 2.10
N ASP A 84 11.31 1.93 1.96
CA ASP A 84 10.08 2.35 2.62
C ASP A 84 9.33 1.12 3.14
N ARG A 85 9.63 0.78 4.41
CA ARG A 85 9.00 -0.31 5.14
C ARG A 85 7.48 -0.15 5.22
N ARG A 86 6.98 1.08 5.39
CA ARG A 86 5.54 1.36 5.55
C ARG A 86 4.80 1.16 4.24
N LEU A 87 5.32 1.71 3.13
CA LEU A 87 4.73 1.50 1.81
C LEU A 87 4.80 0.03 1.40
N TRP A 88 5.94 -0.65 1.64
CA TRP A 88 6.06 -2.09 1.40
C TRP A 88 4.96 -2.89 2.09
N TYR A 89 4.77 -2.71 3.40
CA TYR A 89 3.74 -3.46 4.11
C TYR A 89 2.34 -3.11 3.67
N MET A 90 2.06 -1.83 3.37
CA MET A 90 0.76 -1.42 2.86
C MET A 90 0.43 -2.15 1.55
N LEU A 91 1.36 -2.17 0.59
CA LEU A 91 1.17 -2.85 -0.70
C LEU A 91 1.04 -4.37 -0.55
N ASN A 92 1.75 -4.97 0.40
CA ASN A 92 1.62 -6.39 0.72
C ASN A 92 0.30 -6.74 1.44
N CYS A 93 -0.38 -5.75 2.04
CA CYS A 93 -1.71 -5.92 2.60
C CYS A 93 -2.84 -5.82 1.57
N VAL A 94 -2.58 -5.27 0.38
CA VAL A 94 -3.58 -5.22 -0.70
C VAL A 94 -3.95 -6.65 -1.12
N GLY A 95 -5.25 -6.97 -1.08
CA GLY A 95 -5.80 -8.31 -1.33
C GLY A 95 -5.91 -9.20 -0.08
N ARG A 96 -5.38 -8.79 1.08
CA ARG A 96 -5.57 -9.48 2.36
C ARG A 96 -6.79 -8.93 3.09
N GLN A 97 -7.35 -9.72 4.01
CA GLN A 97 -8.42 -9.25 4.90
C GLN A 97 -7.87 -8.63 6.20
N THR A 98 -6.74 -9.15 6.71
CA THR A 98 -6.10 -8.66 7.93
C THR A 98 -4.74 -8.03 7.61
N PRO A 99 -4.50 -6.77 7.98
CA PRO A 99 -3.23 -6.09 7.74
C PRO A 99 -2.16 -6.48 8.78
N PHE A 100 -0.92 -6.08 8.53
CA PHE A 100 0.10 -6.02 9.58
C PHE A 100 -0.19 -4.85 10.53
N ALA A 101 0.12 -4.99 11.82
CA ALA A 101 -0.13 -3.96 12.84
C ALA A 101 0.48 -2.59 12.46
N GLU A 102 1.68 -2.58 11.87
CA GLU A 102 2.40 -1.37 11.44
C GLU A 102 1.67 -0.54 10.38
N VAL A 103 0.73 -1.15 9.65
CA VAL A 103 -0.06 -0.49 8.60
C VAL A 103 -1.56 -0.66 8.85
N ALA A 104 -1.97 -1.04 10.05
CA ALA A 104 -3.38 -1.24 10.40
C ALA A 104 -4.17 0.07 10.26
N GLY A 105 -3.60 1.21 10.66
CA GLY A 105 -4.19 2.54 10.48
C GLY A 105 -4.50 2.89 9.01
N PRO A 106 -3.50 2.98 8.11
CA PRO A 106 -3.76 3.29 6.70
C PRO A 106 -4.61 2.22 6.00
N PHE A 107 -4.53 0.95 6.41
CA PHE A 107 -5.41 -0.09 5.88
C PHE A 107 -6.87 0.10 6.30
N ALA A 108 -7.13 0.38 7.59
CA ALA A 108 -8.48 0.68 8.08
C ALA A 108 -9.05 1.91 7.38
N HIS A 109 -8.24 2.97 7.25
CA HIS A 109 -8.66 4.18 6.55
C HIS A 109 -8.95 3.93 5.06
N TRP A 110 -8.10 3.17 4.37
CA TRP A 110 -8.33 2.76 2.99
C TRP A 110 -9.66 2.00 2.82
N ARG A 111 -9.96 1.07 3.73
CA ARG A 111 -11.23 0.33 3.73
C ARG A 111 -12.41 1.26 4.02
N ALA A 112 -12.28 2.20 4.95
CA ALA A 112 -13.31 3.18 5.25
C ALA A 112 -13.63 4.07 4.03
N GLU A 113 -12.62 4.61 3.35
CA GLU A 113 -12.82 5.40 2.12
C GLU A 113 -13.53 4.59 1.03
N LYS A 114 -13.18 3.30 0.87
CA LYS A 114 -13.84 2.39 -0.08
C LYS A 114 -15.31 2.17 0.25
N VAL A 115 -15.64 1.97 1.52
CA VAL A 115 -17.04 1.79 1.97
C VAL A 115 -17.84 3.09 1.83
N MET A 116 -17.24 4.23 2.13
CA MET A 116 -17.87 5.53 2.01
C MET A 116 -18.03 6.00 0.56
N GLY A 117 -17.25 5.44 -0.37
CA GLY A 117 -17.24 5.84 -1.79
C GLY A 117 -16.65 7.22 -2.04
N ARG A 118 -15.95 7.81 -1.05
CA ARG A 118 -15.34 9.15 -1.13
C ARG A 118 -14.06 9.22 -0.31
N ARG A 119 -13.21 10.18 -0.67
CA ARG A 119 -12.02 10.51 0.13
C ARG A 119 -12.40 11.08 1.50
N SER A 120 -11.60 10.79 2.51
CA SER A 120 -11.74 11.38 3.85
C SER A 120 -10.42 11.94 4.34
N LEU A 121 -10.37 13.25 4.59
CA LEU A 121 -9.19 13.89 5.22
C LEU A 121 -9.13 13.62 6.73
N VAL A 122 -10.25 13.21 7.33
CA VAL A 122 -10.30 12.81 8.74
C VAL A 122 -9.85 11.34 8.82
N PRO A 123 -8.84 11.01 9.64
CA PRO A 123 -8.41 9.64 9.85
C PRO A 123 -9.56 8.76 10.36
N MET A 124 -9.76 7.61 9.71
CA MET A 124 -10.81 6.64 10.04
C MET A 124 -10.12 5.34 10.44
N ILE A 125 -9.62 5.30 11.67
CA ILE A 125 -8.73 4.23 12.16
C ILE A 125 -9.34 3.40 13.30
N ASP A 126 -10.60 3.67 13.68
CA ASP A 126 -11.25 3.03 14.83
C ASP A 126 -11.25 1.50 14.72
N GLU A 127 -11.42 0.97 13.50
CA GLU A 127 -11.35 -0.48 13.25
C GLU A 127 -9.95 -1.06 13.49
N ALA A 128 -8.88 -0.28 13.29
CA ALA A 128 -7.52 -0.72 13.63
C ALA A 128 -7.34 -0.82 15.15
N ILE A 129 -7.93 0.11 15.92
CA ILE A 129 -7.88 0.10 17.39
C ILE A 129 -8.63 -1.13 17.91
N LYS A 130 -9.88 -1.33 17.47
CA LYS A 130 -10.69 -2.50 17.86
C LYS A 130 -9.98 -3.82 17.52
N ALA A 131 -9.40 -3.92 16.32
CA ALA A 131 -8.68 -5.12 15.91
C ALA A 131 -7.44 -5.38 16.79
N LEU A 132 -6.72 -4.32 17.20
CA LEU A 132 -5.58 -4.44 18.09
C LEU A 132 -6.01 -4.87 19.50
N GLU A 133 -7.09 -4.31 20.05
CA GLU A 133 -7.64 -4.72 21.33
C GLU A 133 -8.01 -6.20 21.36
N ILE A 134 -8.61 -6.71 20.27
CA ILE A 134 -8.93 -8.14 20.13
C ILE A 134 -7.65 -8.97 20.10
N ALA A 135 -6.68 -8.59 19.24
CA ALA A 135 -5.44 -9.34 19.08
C ALA A 135 -4.59 -9.40 20.36
N VAL A 136 -4.54 -8.31 21.13
CA VAL A 136 -3.77 -8.26 22.39
C VAL A 136 -4.42 -9.13 23.47
N LYS A 137 -5.75 -9.20 23.53
CA LYS A 137 -6.48 -10.04 24.51
C LYS A 137 -6.28 -11.54 24.31
N GLU A 138 -5.86 -11.97 23.12
CA GLU A 138 -5.55 -13.38 22.84
C GLU A 138 -4.21 -13.82 23.43
N VAL A 139 -3.33 -12.88 23.79
CA VAL A 139 -2.01 -13.17 24.36
C VAL A 139 -2.08 -13.17 25.88
N LYS A 140 -1.83 -14.33 26.50
CA LYS A 140 -1.73 -14.44 27.96
C LYS A 140 -0.36 -13.96 28.42
N LEU A 141 -0.36 -12.93 29.25
CA LEU A 141 0.85 -12.42 29.91
C LEU A 141 1.20 -13.27 31.14
N THR A 142 2.50 -13.35 31.43
CA THR A 142 2.99 -13.92 32.68
C THR A 142 2.61 -13.01 33.86
N PRO A 143 2.56 -13.55 35.10
CA PRO A 143 2.30 -12.73 36.29
C PRO A 143 3.28 -11.57 36.47
N LYS A 144 4.54 -11.74 36.04
CA LYS A 144 5.56 -10.70 36.08
C LYS A 144 5.23 -9.57 35.10
N GLU A 145 4.93 -9.90 33.85
CA GLU A 145 4.57 -8.90 32.82
C GLU A 145 3.31 -8.11 33.19
N LEU A 146 2.32 -8.74 33.85
CA LEU A 146 1.11 -8.05 34.31
C LEU A 146 1.39 -7.01 35.40
N GLN A 147 2.37 -7.25 36.27
CA GLN A 147 2.75 -6.30 37.33
C GLN A 147 3.51 -5.09 36.79
N GLU A 148 4.12 -5.22 35.61
CA GLU A 148 4.85 -4.15 34.93
C GLU A 148 3.93 -3.21 34.15
N LEU A 149 2.65 -3.55 33.98
CA LEU A 149 1.69 -2.71 33.26
C LEU A 149 1.18 -1.55 34.14
N GLU A 150 1.18 -0.35 33.55
CA GLU A 150 0.53 0.83 34.12
C GLU A 150 -0.97 0.86 33.72
N PRO A 151 -1.84 1.37 34.61
CA PRO A 151 -3.27 1.50 34.34
C PRO A 151 -3.61 2.54 33.25
#